data_AF-A0A4Z2HZC2-F1
#
_entry.id   AF-A0A4Z2HZC2-F1
#
_cell.length_a   1.000
_cell.length_b   1.000
_cell.length_c   1.000
_cell.angle_alpha   90.00
_cell.angle_beta   90.00
_cell.angle_gamma   90.00
#
_symmetry.space_group_name_H-M   'P 1'
#
loop_
_entity.id
_entity.type
_entity.pdbx_description
1 polymer ?
#
loop_
_entity_poly.entity_id
_entity_poly.type
_entity_poly.pdbx_seq_one_letter_code
_entity_poly.pdbx_strand_id
1 'polypeptide(L)'
;MPFCCLRMDKACPHTVFEDARSYGFKNKLIIVSAESAGNGLYNFIVPLRAYYRPRKELNPIVLLLESIPEADFLEAICWFPMVFYTVGSIDNLDSLLRCGVTFADTMVVVDKESSMIAEEDYMADAKTIVNVQTLFRLFPALSIITELTHPANMRFMQFKVKDHYSLALSKLEKVKATYLQTPHFLSRMEKQ
;
A
#
# COMPACT_ATOMS: atom_id res chain seq x y z
N MET A 1 -25.94 0.90 3.22
CA MET A 1 -25.79 -0.56 3.04
C MET A 1 -25.56 -1.20 4.41
N PRO A 2 -25.98 -2.45 4.67
CA PRO A 2 -25.70 -3.08 5.96
C PRO A 2 -24.19 -3.40 6.10
N PHE A 3 -23.63 -3.20 7.30
CA PHE A 3 -22.21 -3.39 7.59
C PHE A 3 -21.68 -4.79 7.24
N CYS A 4 -22.57 -5.80 7.24
CA CYS A 4 -22.22 -7.17 6.91
C CYS A 4 -21.78 -7.39 5.45
N CYS A 5 -22.17 -6.52 4.50
CA CYS A 5 -21.77 -6.65 3.10
C CYS A 5 -20.36 -6.09 2.81
N LEU A 6 -19.82 -5.27 3.72
CA LEU A 6 -18.49 -4.69 3.59
C LEU A 6 -17.39 -5.72 3.91
N ARG A 7 -17.69 -6.72 4.74
CA ARG A 7 -16.75 -7.75 5.16
C ARG A 7 -16.73 -8.90 4.15
N MET A 8 -15.55 -9.21 3.61
CA MET A 8 -15.40 -10.33 2.67
C MET A 8 -15.19 -11.68 3.36
N ASP A 9 -14.59 -11.69 4.54
CA ASP A 9 -14.20 -12.91 5.27
C ASP A 9 -15.37 -13.73 5.83
N LYS A 10 -16.60 -13.18 5.86
CA LYS A 10 -17.78 -13.89 6.33
C LYS A 10 -18.92 -13.75 5.33
N ALA A 11 -19.45 -14.89 4.88
CA ALA A 11 -20.70 -14.91 4.15
C ALA A 11 -21.82 -14.28 4.98
N CYS A 12 -22.59 -13.40 4.37
CA CYS A 12 -23.75 -12.77 4.99
C CYS A 12 -25.02 -13.13 4.21
N PRO A 13 -26.22 -12.89 4.78
CA PRO A 13 -27.48 -13.21 4.10
C PRO A 13 -27.65 -12.52 2.74
N HIS A 14 -26.91 -11.42 2.50
CA HIS A 14 -26.97 -10.62 1.28
C HIS A 14 -25.91 -11.03 0.24
N THR A 15 -24.79 -11.62 0.68
CA THR A 15 -23.69 -12.04 -0.18
C THR A 15 -23.07 -13.33 0.35
N VAL A 16 -23.19 -14.41 -0.43
CA VAL A 16 -22.65 -15.74 -0.11
C VAL A 16 -21.18 -15.90 -0.55
N PHE A 17 -20.56 -14.80 -1.00
CA PHE A 17 -19.22 -14.81 -1.55
C PHE A 17 -18.19 -14.58 -0.45
N GLU A 18 -17.44 -15.62 -0.12
CA GLU A 18 -16.35 -15.58 0.88
C GLU A 18 -15.00 -15.15 0.29
N ASP A 19 -14.89 -15.13 -1.05
CA ASP A 19 -13.66 -14.83 -1.77
C ASP A 19 -13.84 -13.62 -2.70
N ALA A 20 -12.83 -12.76 -2.79
CA ALA A 20 -12.79 -11.67 -3.77
C ALA A 20 -12.87 -12.17 -5.23
N ARG A 21 -12.45 -13.41 -5.47
CA ARG A 21 -12.59 -14.11 -6.76
C ARG A 21 -14.05 -14.26 -7.18
N SER A 22 -14.90 -14.62 -6.24
CA SER A 22 -16.31 -14.92 -6.49
C SER A 22 -17.12 -13.66 -6.79
N TYR A 23 -16.61 -12.48 -6.41
CA TYR A 23 -17.19 -11.20 -6.81
C TYR A 23 -16.97 -10.87 -8.29
N GLY A 24 -16.06 -11.55 -9.00
CA GLY A 24 -15.91 -11.45 -10.45
C GLY A 24 -15.64 -10.02 -10.93
N PHE A 25 -14.78 -9.28 -10.22
CA PHE A 25 -14.48 -7.90 -10.57
C PHE A 25 -13.95 -7.78 -12.00
N LYS A 26 -14.57 -6.92 -12.81
CA LYS A 26 -14.14 -6.66 -14.20
C LYS A 26 -12.87 -5.81 -14.28
N ASN A 27 -12.69 -4.94 -13.29
CA ASN A 27 -11.56 -4.02 -13.20
C ASN A 27 -10.53 -4.56 -12.22
N LYS A 28 -9.28 -4.13 -12.38
CA LYS A 28 -8.19 -4.62 -11.55
C LYS A 28 -8.33 -4.12 -10.11
N LEU A 29 -8.04 -5.01 -9.16
CA LEU A 29 -8.19 -4.74 -7.73
C LEU A 29 -7.03 -3.90 -7.18
N ILE A 30 -7.35 -3.04 -6.21
CA ILE A 30 -6.38 -2.36 -5.36
C ILE A 30 -6.52 -2.94 -3.95
N ILE A 31 -5.42 -3.50 -3.44
CA ILE A 31 -5.36 -4.03 -2.07
C ILE A 31 -4.61 -3.01 -1.22
N VAL A 32 -5.14 -2.66 -0.06
CA VAL A 32 -4.48 -1.77 0.90
C VAL A 32 -4.32 -2.51 2.21
N SER A 33 -3.08 -2.69 2.66
CA SER A 33 -2.74 -3.28 3.95
C SER A 33 -2.49 -2.19 4.99
N ALA A 34 -3.17 -2.27 6.12
CA ALA A 34 -2.95 -1.39 7.28
C ALA A 34 -3.19 -2.14 8.60
N GLU A 35 -2.61 -1.65 9.70
CA GLU A 35 -2.83 -2.22 11.03
C GLU A 35 -4.22 -1.89 11.58
N SER A 36 -4.58 -0.61 11.50
CA SER A 36 -5.85 -0.06 11.96
C SER A 36 -6.53 0.74 10.86
N ALA A 37 -7.86 0.80 10.91
CA ALA A 37 -8.62 1.66 10.02
C ALA A 37 -8.68 3.08 10.58
N GLY A 38 -7.78 3.94 10.11
CA GLY A 38 -7.71 5.34 10.52
C GLY A 38 -8.15 6.33 9.43
N ASN A 39 -8.10 7.62 9.78
CA ASN A 39 -8.38 8.73 8.86
C ASN A 39 -7.47 8.72 7.61
N GLY A 40 -6.26 8.17 7.70
CA GLY A 40 -5.36 8.00 6.56
C GLY A 40 -5.98 7.18 5.43
N LEU A 41 -6.67 6.08 5.75
CA LEU A 41 -7.35 5.25 4.76
C LEU A 41 -8.54 5.97 4.13
N TYR A 42 -9.27 6.78 4.90
CA TYR A 42 -10.36 7.59 4.36
C TYR A 42 -9.84 8.61 3.34
N ASN A 43 -8.75 9.32 3.69
CA ASN A 43 -8.08 10.26 2.80
C ASN A 43 -7.49 9.59 1.55
N PHE A 44 -7.20 8.30 1.61
CA PHE A 44 -6.79 7.51 0.44
C PHE A 44 -7.96 7.17 -0.49
N ILE A 45 -9.13 6.83 0.06
CA ILE A 45 -10.30 6.43 -0.72
C ILE A 45 -10.97 7.62 -1.43
N VAL A 46 -11.03 8.79 -0.77
CA VAL A 46 -11.73 9.98 -1.29
C VAL A 46 -11.26 10.39 -2.70
N PRO A 47 -9.94 10.56 -2.98
CA PRO A 47 -9.46 10.91 -4.31
C PRO A 47 -9.74 9.82 -5.36
N LEU A 48 -9.66 8.54 -4.96
CA LEU A 48 -9.91 7.39 -5.85
C LEU A 48 -11.39 7.25 -6.23
N ARG A 49 -12.28 7.93 -5.51
CA ARG A 49 -13.73 7.95 -5.74
C ARG A 49 -14.25 9.33 -6.15
N ALA A 50 -13.36 10.22 -6.58
CA ALA A 50 -13.73 11.56 -6.99
C ALA A 50 -14.69 11.57 -8.19
N TYR A 51 -15.62 12.53 -8.20
CA TYR A 51 -16.72 12.63 -9.16
C TYR A 51 -16.28 12.66 -10.63
N TYR A 52 -15.07 13.17 -10.91
CA TYR A 52 -14.53 13.26 -12.26
C TYR A 52 -14.11 11.90 -12.85
N ARG A 53 -14.04 10.82 -12.06
CA ARG A 53 -13.71 9.48 -12.55
C ARG A 53 -14.95 8.77 -13.10
N PRO A 54 -14.90 8.22 -14.33
CA PRO A 54 -16.04 7.49 -14.88
C PRO A 54 -16.30 6.21 -14.08
N ARG A 55 -17.57 5.97 -13.71
CA ARG A 55 -17.99 4.81 -12.88
C ARG A 55 -17.58 3.44 -13.44
N LYS A 56 -17.39 3.35 -14.76
CA LYS A 56 -17.00 2.10 -15.44
C LYS A 56 -15.53 1.71 -15.21
N GLU A 57 -14.67 2.66 -14.87
CA GLU A 57 -13.22 2.44 -14.64
C GLU A 57 -12.86 2.45 -13.16
N LEU A 58 -13.86 2.42 -12.27
CA LEU A 58 -13.60 2.36 -10.84
C LEU A 58 -12.96 1.02 -10.48
N ASN A 59 -11.78 1.08 -9.91
CA ASN A 59 -11.10 -0.09 -9.38
C ASN A 59 -11.71 -0.45 -8.02
N PRO A 60 -12.11 -1.70 -7.78
CA PRO A 60 -12.51 -2.16 -6.45
C PRO A 60 -11.34 -2.05 -5.48
N ILE A 61 -11.64 -1.62 -4.25
CA ILE A 61 -10.65 -1.43 -3.19
C ILE A 61 -10.93 -2.46 -2.09
N VAL A 62 -9.93 -3.23 -1.70
CA VAL A 62 -9.99 -4.19 -0.61
C VAL A 62 -9.00 -3.76 0.48
N LEU A 63 -9.52 -3.47 1.66
CA LEU A 63 -8.75 -3.12 2.85
C LEU A 63 -8.42 -4.40 3.63
N LEU A 64 -7.15 -4.76 3.71
CA LEU A 64 -6.62 -5.83 4.57
C LEU A 64 -6.18 -5.19 5.89
N LEU A 65 -6.97 -5.42 6.94
CA LEU A 65 -6.77 -4.81 8.26
C LEU A 65 -6.36 -5.87 9.27
N GLU A 66 -5.35 -5.61 10.10
CA GLU A 66 -5.01 -6.54 11.18
C GLU A 66 -6.04 -6.54 12.31
N SER A 67 -6.66 -5.38 12.55
CA SER A 67 -7.72 -5.18 13.54
C SER A 67 -9.08 -4.94 12.89
N ILE A 68 -10.16 -5.22 13.64
CA ILE A 68 -11.52 -4.93 13.17
C ILE A 68 -11.71 -3.41 13.16
N PRO A 69 -12.16 -2.80 12.04
CA PRO A 69 -12.38 -1.36 11.97
C PRO A 69 -13.48 -0.90 12.92
N GLU A 70 -13.36 0.34 13.41
CA GLU A 70 -14.37 0.98 14.23
C GLU A 70 -15.67 1.23 13.45
N ALA A 71 -16.80 1.30 14.16
CA ALA A 71 -18.12 1.50 13.56
C ALA A 71 -18.19 2.84 12.80
N ASP A 72 -17.59 3.90 13.34
CA ASP A 72 -17.56 5.23 12.72
C ASP A 72 -16.85 5.20 11.36
N PHE A 73 -15.75 4.43 11.25
CA PHE A 73 -15.06 4.22 9.98
C PHE A 73 -15.93 3.43 9.00
N LEU A 74 -16.60 2.37 9.47
CA LEU A 74 -17.52 1.57 8.65
C LEU A 74 -18.67 2.42 8.08
N GLU A 75 -19.21 3.35 8.86
CA GLU A 75 -20.23 4.30 8.42
C GLU A 75 -19.71 5.22 7.31
N ALA A 76 -18.48 5.74 7.45
CA ALA A 76 -17.86 6.58 6.44
C ALA A 76 -17.62 5.83 5.12
N ILE A 77 -17.09 4.60 5.18
CA ILE A 77 -16.76 3.84 3.97
C ILE A 77 -17.99 3.28 3.26
N CYS A 78 -19.13 3.10 3.95
CA CYS A 78 -20.33 2.49 3.36
C CYS A 78 -20.95 3.34 2.24
N TRP A 79 -20.60 4.63 2.17
CA TRP A 79 -21.01 5.56 1.13
C TRP A 79 -20.24 5.35 -0.18
N PHE A 80 -19.06 4.73 -0.14
CA PHE A 80 -18.25 4.51 -1.33
C PHE A 80 -18.60 3.18 -2.02
N PRO A 81 -18.78 3.19 -3.35
CA PRO A 81 -19.03 1.95 -4.09
C PRO A 81 -17.75 1.11 -4.19
N MET A 82 -17.92 -0.21 -4.17
CA MET A 82 -16.86 -1.19 -4.42
C MET A 82 -15.66 -1.04 -3.46
N VAL A 83 -15.95 -0.78 -2.19
CA VAL A 83 -14.96 -0.80 -1.10
C VAL A 83 -15.34 -1.94 -0.17
N PHE A 84 -14.36 -2.78 0.16
CA PHE A 84 -14.53 -3.92 1.04
C PHE A 84 -13.39 -3.98 2.04
N TYR A 85 -13.59 -4.68 3.15
CA TYR A 85 -12.53 -4.96 4.09
C TYR A 85 -12.49 -6.46 4.45
N THR A 86 -11.32 -6.90 4.86
CA THR A 86 -11.09 -8.20 5.44
C THR A 86 -10.13 -8.06 6.62
N VAL A 87 -10.21 -9.01 7.54
CA VAL A 87 -9.34 -9.03 8.72
C VAL A 87 -8.25 -10.06 8.46
N GLY A 88 -6.99 -9.65 8.54
CA GLY A 88 -5.84 -10.48 8.29
C GLY A 88 -4.54 -9.69 8.22
N SER A 89 -3.43 -10.42 8.15
CA SER A 89 -2.09 -9.85 8.02
C SER A 89 -1.51 -10.19 6.65
N ILE A 90 -0.60 -9.34 6.16
CA ILE A 90 0.23 -9.62 4.99
C ILE A 90 1.19 -10.79 5.19
N ASP A 91 1.47 -11.15 6.44
CA ASP A 91 2.29 -12.32 6.78
C ASP A 91 1.52 -13.62 6.43
N ASN A 92 0.18 -13.58 6.43
CA ASN A 92 -0.66 -14.72 6.12
C ASN A 92 -1.03 -14.76 4.64
N LEU A 93 -0.47 -15.73 3.92
CA LEU A 93 -0.74 -15.93 2.50
C LEU A 93 -2.22 -16.21 2.22
N ASP A 94 -2.92 -16.91 3.12
CA ASP A 94 -4.34 -17.21 2.93
C ASP A 94 -5.19 -15.94 2.91
N SER A 95 -4.88 -14.97 3.77
CA SER A 95 -5.55 -13.67 3.79
C SER A 95 -5.32 -12.90 2.48
N LEU A 96 -4.09 -12.92 1.95
CA LEU A 96 -3.76 -12.31 0.65
C LEU A 96 -4.46 -12.99 -0.53
N LEU A 97 -4.54 -14.34 -0.51
CA LEU A 97 -5.23 -15.11 -1.54
C LEU A 97 -6.74 -14.86 -1.51
N ARG A 98 -7.36 -14.76 -0.33
CA ARG A 98 -8.78 -14.38 -0.16
C ARG A 98 -9.06 -12.97 -0.68
N CYS A 99 -8.13 -12.02 -0.48
CA CYS A 99 -8.19 -10.67 -1.06
C CYS A 99 -8.11 -10.67 -2.60
N GLY A 100 -7.66 -11.77 -3.20
CA GLY A 100 -7.48 -11.86 -4.65
C GLY A 100 -6.20 -11.19 -5.15
N VAL A 101 -5.09 -11.29 -4.39
CA VAL A 101 -3.78 -10.74 -4.79
C VAL A 101 -3.33 -11.20 -6.18
N THR A 102 -3.77 -12.37 -6.64
CA THR A 102 -3.45 -12.92 -7.97
C THR A 102 -4.02 -12.11 -9.14
N PHE A 103 -5.05 -11.29 -8.92
CA PHE A 103 -5.69 -10.45 -9.95
C PHE A 103 -5.61 -8.96 -9.63
N ALA A 104 -4.94 -8.61 -8.52
CA ALA A 104 -4.71 -7.23 -8.14
C ALA A 104 -3.66 -6.60 -9.06
N ASP A 105 -3.85 -5.33 -9.39
CA ASP A 105 -2.83 -4.54 -10.09
C ASP A 105 -1.85 -3.96 -9.10
N THR A 106 -2.40 -3.45 -8.00
CA THR A 106 -1.69 -2.62 -7.05
C THR A 106 -1.95 -3.09 -5.63
N MET A 107 -0.87 -3.27 -4.88
CA MET A 107 -0.90 -3.49 -3.44
C MET A 107 -0.23 -2.31 -2.75
N VAL A 108 -0.92 -1.67 -1.82
CA VAL A 108 -0.42 -0.57 -1.00
C VAL A 108 -0.16 -1.12 0.40
N VAL A 109 1.07 -1.03 0.88
CA VAL A 109 1.44 -1.39 2.25
C VAL A 109 1.70 -0.11 3.01
N VAL A 110 0.82 0.18 3.97
CA VAL A 110 0.97 1.30 4.89
C VAL A 110 1.76 0.80 6.10
N ASP A 111 2.71 1.61 6.56
CA ASP A 111 3.53 1.22 7.71
C ASP A 111 2.70 1.19 9.00
N LYS A 112 3.13 0.36 9.94
CA LYS A 112 2.46 0.18 11.23
C LYS A 112 2.73 1.38 12.12
N GLU A 113 1.71 1.98 12.72
CA GLU A 113 1.91 3.06 13.71
C GLU A 113 2.79 2.59 14.90
N SER A 114 2.83 1.28 15.16
CA SER A 114 3.67 0.65 16.19
C SER A 114 5.17 0.54 15.83
N SER A 115 5.57 0.62 14.56
CA SER A 115 6.99 0.61 14.15
C SER A 115 7.69 1.92 14.54
N MET A 116 6.94 3.01 14.69
CA MET A 116 7.44 4.35 15.05
C MET A 116 7.95 4.46 16.48
N ILE A 117 7.69 3.45 17.33
CA ILE A 117 8.07 3.44 18.75
C ILE A 117 9.31 2.57 18.99
N ALA A 118 9.89 1.94 17.96
CA ALA A 118 11.10 1.14 18.12
C ALA A 118 12.29 2.01 18.53
N GLU A 119 13.05 1.58 19.56
CA GLU A 119 14.25 2.26 20.09
C GLU A 119 15.40 2.42 19.06
N GLU A 120 15.30 1.74 17.91
CA GLU A 120 16.29 1.78 16.83
C GLU A 120 15.64 2.12 15.47
N ASP A 121 15.82 3.37 15.04
CA ASP A 121 15.22 3.97 13.82
C ASP A 121 15.43 3.16 12.52
N TYR A 122 16.49 2.34 12.45
CA TYR A 122 16.79 1.53 11.28
C TYR A 122 16.03 0.21 11.22
N MET A 123 15.46 -0.25 12.35
CA MET A 123 14.68 -1.51 12.40
C MET A 123 13.19 -1.29 12.20
N ALA A 124 12.69 -0.05 12.28
CA ALA A 124 11.28 0.30 12.12
C ALA A 124 10.70 -0.26 10.79
N ASP A 125 11.42 -0.09 9.68
CA ASP A 125 10.96 -0.52 8.35
C ASP A 125 11.35 -1.97 8.00
N ALA A 126 12.07 -2.69 8.87
CA ALA A 126 12.63 -4.00 8.51
C ALA A 126 11.53 -5.03 8.19
N LYS A 127 10.43 -5.02 8.95
CA LYS A 127 9.31 -5.94 8.74
C LYS A 127 8.59 -5.69 7.42
N THR A 128 8.29 -4.43 7.09
CA THR A 128 7.62 -4.07 5.83
C THR A 128 8.49 -4.40 4.62
N ILE A 129 9.80 -4.15 4.69
CA ILE A 129 10.76 -4.49 3.61
C ILE A 129 10.80 -6.01 3.36
N VAL A 130 10.90 -6.84 4.40
CA VAL A 130 10.96 -8.31 4.25
C VAL A 130 9.67 -8.83 3.62
N ASN A 131 8.52 -8.32 4.05
CA ASN A 131 7.22 -8.72 3.53
C ASN A 131 7.06 -8.34 2.06
N VAL A 132 7.45 -7.12 1.70
CA VAL A 132 7.39 -6.62 0.33
C VAL A 132 8.35 -7.38 -0.58
N GLN A 133 9.55 -7.71 -0.11
CA GLN A 133 10.48 -8.53 -0.87
C GLN A 133 9.93 -9.94 -1.11
N THR A 134 9.23 -10.51 -0.14
CA THR A 134 8.58 -11.81 -0.27
C THR A 134 7.44 -11.75 -1.30
N LEU A 135 6.61 -10.72 -1.24
CA LEU A 135 5.54 -10.47 -2.21
C LEU A 135 6.07 -10.25 -3.63
N PHE A 136 7.17 -9.51 -3.78
CA PHE A 136 7.79 -9.27 -5.08
C PHE A 136 8.34 -10.56 -5.72
N ARG A 137 8.83 -11.50 -4.90
CA ARG A 137 9.27 -12.83 -5.38
C ARG A 137 8.10 -13.72 -5.79
N LEU A 138 6.97 -13.63 -5.07
CA LEU A 138 5.78 -14.45 -5.34
C LEU A 138 4.97 -13.92 -6.54
N PHE A 139 4.84 -12.60 -6.67
CA PHE A 139 4.01 -11.95 -7.68
C PHE A 139 4.79 -10.83 -8.39
N PRO A 140 5.63 -11.14 -9.39
CA PRO A 140 6.44 -10.14 -10.08
C PRO A 140 5.63 -9.17 -10.96
N ALA A 141 4.36 -9.51 -11.25
CA ALA A 141 3.44 -8.66 -12.01
C ALA A 141 2.65 -7.67 -11.15
N LEU A 142 2.70 -7.80 -9.82
CA LEU A 142 1.99 -6.93 -8.88
C LEU A 142 2.79 -5.65 -8.63
N SER A 143 2.14 -4.49 -8.78
CA SER A 143 2.74 -3.21 -8.42
C SER A 143 2.60 -2.98 -6.92
N ILE A 144 3.71 -2.98 -6.18
CA ILE A 144 3.71 -2.76 -4.73
C ILE A 144 4.14 -1.32 -4.43
N ILE A 145 3.29 -0.59 -3.71
CA ILE A 145 3.55 0.75 -3.20
C ILE A 145 3.69 0.63 -1.68
N THR A 146 4.78 1.15 -1.12
CA THR A 146 5.03 1.08 0.31
C THR A 146 5.30 2.47 0.86
N GLU A 147 4.73 2.76 2.01
CA GLU A 147 5.18 3.87 2.83
C GLU A 147 6.39 3.44 3.66
N LEU A 148 7.42 4.28 3.73
CA LEU A 148 8.61 4.05 4.55
C LEU A 148 8.81 5.27 5.45
N THR A 149 9.20 5.03 6.69
CA THR A 149 9.44 6.10 7.66
C THR A 149 10.70 6.89 7.33
N HIS A 150 11.74 6.20 6.85
CA HIS A 150 13.03 6.80 6.56
C HIS A 150 13.43 6.64 5.08
N PRO A 151 13.80 7.72 4.37
CA PRO A 151 14.22 7.63 2.98
C PRO A 151 15.50 6.80 2.79
N ALA A 152 16.32 6.66 3.84
CA ALA A 152 17.52 5.81 3.83
C ALA A 152 17.19 4.33 3.59
N ASN A 153 15.99 3.89 4.00
CA ASN A 153 15.56 2.50 3.89
C ASN A 153 15.05 2.13 2.49
N MET A 154 14.85 3.11 1.59
CA MET A 154 14.51 2.87 0.18
C MET A 154 15.53 1.96 -0.54
N ARG A 155 16.79 1.96 -0.08
CA ARG A 155 17.86 1.13 -0.67
C ARG A 155 17.59 -0.39 -0.55
N PHE A 156 16.78 -0.82 0.40
CA PHE A 156 16.55 -2.24 0.70
C PHE A 156 15.31 -2.83 -0.01
N MET A 157 14.46 -1.97 -0.60
CA MET A 157 13.19 -2.35 -1.22
C MET A 157 13.30 -3.21 -2.48
N GLN A 158 14.36 -3.01 -3.28
CA GLN A 158 14.51 -3.70 -4.58
C GLN A 158 15.83 -4.47 -4.64
N PHE A 159 16.21 -5.17 -3.58
CA PHE A 159 17.42 -5.97 -3.64
C PHE A 159 17.28 -7.11 -4.66
N LYS A 160 17.77 -6.88 -5.88
CA LYS A 160 18.02 -7.89 -6.90
C LYS A 160 19.51 -8.21 -6.90
N VAL A 161 19.84 -9.50 -6.85
CA VAL A 161 21.22 -10.04 -6.84
C VAL A 161 22.02 -9.66 -8.12
N LYS A 162 21.42 -8.95 -9.10
CA LYS A 162 22.05 -8.52 -10.36
C LYS A 162 22.00 -6.99 -10.61
N ASP A 163 22.02 -6.16 -9.58
CA ASP A 163 22.01 -4.70 -9.80
C ASP A 163 23.42 -4.10 -9.93
N HIS A 164 23.96 -4.11 -11.15
CA HIS A 164 25.04 -3.16 -11.52
C HIS A 164 24.56 -1.68 -11.43
N TYR A 165 23.24 -1.46 -11.49
CA TYR A 165 22.60 -0.13 -11.50
C TYR A 165 22.52 0.50 -10.09
N SER A 166 22.34 -0.31 -9.04
CA SER A 166 22.25 0.18 -7.65
C SER A 166 23.59 0.73 -7.12
N LEU A 167 24.71 0.13 -7.54
CA LEU A 167 26.06 0.63 -7.24
C LEU A 167 26.34 1.97 -7.94
N ALA A 168 25.86 2.13 -9.18
CA ALA A 168 26.00 3.37 -9.93
C ALA A 168 25.16 4.50 -9.31
N LEU A 169 23.91 4.22 -8.93
CA LEU A 169 23.03 5.18 -8.24
C LEU A 169 23.57 5.57 -6.86
N SER A 170 24.06 4.62 -6.06
CA SER A 170 24.69 4.93 -4.76
C SER A 170 25.93 5.82 -4.90
N LYS A 171 26.69 5.68 -5.99
CA LYS A 171 27.82 6.59 -6.30
C LYS A 171 27.32 7.97 -6.71
N LEU A 172 26.26 8.05 -7.52
CA LEU A 172 25.67 9.32 -7.98
C LEU A 172 25.00 10.11 -6.84
N GLU A 173 24.33 9.46 -5.90
CA GLU A 173 23.69 10.11 -4.75
C GLU A 173 24.72 10.70 -3.78
N LYS A 174 25.82 9.98 -3.52
CA LYS A 174 26.95 10.51 -2.73
C LYS A 174 27.56 11.76 -3.36
N VAL A 175 27.59 11.82 -4.69
CA VAL A 175 28.11 12.96 -5.46
C VAL A 175 27.14 14.16 -5.41
N LYS A 176 25.82 13.95 -5.53
CA LYS A 176 24.84 15.04 -5.42
C LYS A 176 24.78 15.65 -4.01
N ALA A 177 24.90 14.83 -2.96
CA ALA A 177 24.97 15.32 -1.58
C ALA A 177 26.19 16.22 -1.33
N THR A 178 27.31 15.98 -2.03
CA THR A 178 28.51 16.83 -1.95
C THR A 178 28.37 18.13 -2.74
N TYR A 179 27.68 18.14 -3.89
CA TYR A 179 27.46 19.38 -4.66
C TYR A 179 26.46 20.36 -4.02
N LEU A 180 25.49 19.86 -3.26
CA LEU A 180 24.53 20.73 -2.55
C LEU A 180 25.13 21.42 -1.31
N GLN A 181 26.28 20.97 -0.81
CA GLN A 181 26.96 21.57 0.35
C GLN A 181 27.98 22.66 -0.01
N THR A 182 28.29 22.89 -1.29
CA THR A 182 29.18 23.99 -1.69
C THR A 182 28.38 25.28 -1.92
N PRO A 183 28.57 26.36 -1.13
CA PRO A 183 27.76 27.59 -1.21
C PRO A 183 27.98 28.44 -2.47
N HIS A 184 28.78 27.99 -3.45
CA HIS A 184 29.34 28.86 -4.47
C HIS A 184 28.62 28.87 -5.84
N PHE A 185 27.51 28.13 -6.00
CA PHE A 185 26.88 27.96 -7.33
C PHE A 185 25.47 28.56 -7.52
N LEU A 186 24.90 29.25 -6.52
CA LEU A 186 23.56 29.87 -6.66
C LEU A 186 23.54 31.32 -7.17
N SER A 187 24.67 31.94 -7.54
CA SER A 187 24.69 33.36 -7.94
C SER A 187 24.95 33.65 -9.44
N ARG A 188 24.92 32.66 -10.34
CA ARG A 188 25.28 32.90 -11.75
C ARG A 188 24.22 32.61 -12.83
N MET A 189 22.94 32.42 -12.47
CA MET A 189 21.85 32.27 -13.44
C MET A 189 20.73 33.31 -13.29
N GLU A 190 21.06 34.58 -13.02
CA GLU A 190 20.06 35.68 -13.04
C GLU A 190 20.47 36.94 -13.83
N LYS A 191 21.48 36.88 -14.70
CA LYS A 191 21.70 37.95 -15.69
C LYS A 191 22.19 37.41 -17.02
N GLN A 192 21.27 37.23 -17.96
CA GLN A 192 21.35 37.72 -19.33
C GLN A 192 19.98 37.67 -19.99
#